data_AF-A0A7C6PYF1-F1
#
_entry.id   AF-A0A7C6PYF1-F1
#
_cell.length_a   1.000
_cell.length_b   1.000
_cell.length_c   1.000
_cell.angle_alpha   90.00
_cell.angle_beta   90.00
_cell.angle_gamma   90.00
#
_symmetry.space_group_name_H-M   'P 1'
#
loop_
_entity.id
_entity.type
_entity.pdbx_description
1 polymer ?
#
loop_
_entity_poly.entity_id
_entity_poly.type
_entity_poly.pdbx_seq_one_letter_code
_entity_poly.pdbx_strand_id
1 'polypeptide(L)'
;MMTEKEIKEKKGKVVGIIIGLIIIALISAVAVLQGFGIIRLQSYVPVLSRIPLISKFFPAEEEQKKEEQLTSEQKFQLEKEALQQERELLEQLKQSLTLREEALEQKEEQLSKKEEELTNREELINAKQLELDRLVKLYGKMEPKKAAQIMTKMSSEEVVAILAHMKEDQVASILSEMKPEEAAAILRLMRM
;
A
#
# COMPACT_ATOMS: atom_id res chain seq x y z
N MET A 1 -79.25 -10.60 -1.55
CA MET A 1 -79.09 -10.81 -0.10
C MET A 1 -78.49 -12.19 0.11
N MET A 2 -77.25 -12.31 0.58
CA MET A 2 -76.62 -13.62 0.86
C MET A 2 -77.17 -14.19 2.18
N THR A 3 -77.41 -15.49 2.23
CA THR A 3 -78.01 -16.16 3.39
C THR A 3 -76.97 -16.42 4.49
N GLU A 4 -77.42 -16.42 5.75
CA GLU A 4 -76.60 -16.48 6.98
C GLU A 4 -75.63 -17.69 7.03
N LYS A 5 -75.97 -18.77 6.30
CA LYS A 5 -75.18 -20.01 6.20
C LYS A 5 -73.91 -19.83 5.35
N GLU A 6 -73.98 -19.07 4.25
CA GLU A 6 -72.81 -18.80 3.38
C GLU A 6 -71.78 -17.88 4.04
N ILE A 7 -72.25 -16.93 4.87
CA ILE A 7 -71.38 -16.00 5.61
C ILE A 7 -70.57 -16.76 6.67
N LYS A 8 -71.18 -17.75 7.33
CA LYS A 8 -70.54 -18.55 8.39
C LYS A 8 -69.45 -19.48 7.85
N GLU A 9 -69.68 -20.06 6.67
CA GLU A 9 -68.70 -20.91 6.00
C GLU A 9 -67.48 -20.11 5.47
N LYS A 10 -67.73 -18.93 4.89
CA LYS A 10 -66.64 -18.01 4.48
C LYS A 10 -65.82 -17.52 5.68
N LYS A 11 -66.45 -17.18 6.80
CA LYS A 11 -65.74 -16.75 8.02
C LYS A 11 -64.82 -17.85 8.58
N GLY A 12 -65.26 -19.11 8.59
CA GLY A 12 -64.43 -20.23 9.04
C GLY A 12 -63.17 -20.44 8.17
N LYS A 13 -63.32 -20.35 6.85
CA LYS A 13 -62.19 -20.46 5.91
C LYS A 13 -61.21 -19.29 6.06
N VAL A 14 -61.71 -18.07 6.25
CA VAL A 14 -60.87 -16.88 6.48
C VAL A 14 -60.11 -16.97 7.80
N VAL A 15 -60.74 -17.42 8.88
CA VAL A 15 -60.07 -17.62 10.18
C VAL A 15 -58.97 -18.69 10.07
N GLY A 16 -59.20 -19.79 9.35
CA GLY A 16 -58.18 -20.81 9.11
C GLY A 16 -56.97 -20.27 8.32
N ILE A 17 -57.22 -19.45 7.30
CA ILE A 17 -56.14 -18.80 6.52
C ILE A 17 -55.34 -17.83 7.39
N ILE A 18 -56.01 -17.03 8.25
CA ILE A 18 -55.35 -16.09 9.16
C ILE A 18 -54.46 -16.84 10.16
N ILE A 19 -54.94 -17.94 10.75
CA ILE A 19 -54.15 -18.75 11.69
C ILE A 19 -52.92 -19.36 10.97
N GLY A 20 -53.11 -19.88 9.75
CA GLY A 20 -52.01 -20.39 8.93
C GLY A 20 -50.95 -19.33 8.63
N LEU A 21 -51.37 -18.12 8.27
CA LEU A 21 -50.46 -16.99 8.02
C LEU A 21 -49.69 -16.56 9.28
N ILE A 22 -50.34 -16.57 10.44
CA ILE A 22 -49.68 -16.24 11.72
C ILE A 22 -48.61 -17.28 12.06
N ILE A 23 -48.89 -18.58 11.84
CA ILE A 23 -47.92 -19.65 12.08
C ILE A 23 -46.72 -19.50 11.15
N ILE A 24 -46.94 -19.22 9.87
CA ILE A 24 -45.86 -19.01 8.89
C ILE A 24 -45.04 -17.77 9.26
N ALA A 25 -45.69 -16.66 9.65
CA ALA A 25 -45.02 -15.44 10.08
C ALA A 25 -44.14 -15.69 11.32
N LEU A 26 -44.65 -16.44 12.31
CA LEU A 26 -43.87 -16.83 13.49
C LEU A 26 -42.66 -17.69 13.13
N ILE A 27 -42.82 -18.67 12.24
CA ILE A 27 -41.72 -19.53 11.77
C ILE A 27 -40.66 -18.68 11.05
N SER A 28 -41.08 -17.75 10.18
CA SER A 28 -40.15 -16.87 9.47
C SER A 28 -39.41 -15.91 10.41
N ALA A 29 -40.08 -15.36 11.42
CA ALA A 29 -39.46 -14.47 12.40
C ALA A 29 -38.37 -15.20 13.20
N VAL A 30 -38.64 -16.45 13.60
CA VAL A 30 -37.66 -17.31 14.27
C VAL A 30 -36.48 -17.63 13.36
N ALA A 31 -36.73 -17.95 12.07
CA ALA A 31 -35.66 -18.22 11.10
C ALA A 31 -34.75 -17.01 10.86
N VAL A 32 -35.31 -15.80 10.79
CA VAL A 32 -34.53 -14.56 10.68
C VAL A 32 -33.67 -14.36 11.92
N LEU A 33 -34.25 -14.48 13.11
CA LEU A 33 -33.51 -14.32 14.38
C LEU A 33 -32.40 -15.37 14.56
N GLN A 34 -32.56 -16.56 13.97
CA GLN A 34 -31.54 -17.61 13.94
C GLN A 34 -30.38 -17.25 12.99
N GLY A 35 -30.66 -16.67 11.82
CA GLY A 35 -29.62 -16.19 10.88
C GLY A 35 -28.73 -15.07 11.47
N PHE A 36 -29.28 -14.25 12.36
CA PHE A 36 -28.54 -13.19 13.07
C PHE A 36 -27.79 -13.67 14.32
N GLY A 37 -27.89 -14.96 14.70
CA GLY A 37 -27.16 -15.53 15.84
C GLY A 37 -27.62 -15.05 17.22
N ILE A 38 -28.73 -14.28 17.30
CA ILE A 38 -29.28 -13.71 18.54
C ILE A 38 -30.00 -14.80 19.35
N ILE A 39 -30.62 -15.77 18.69
CA ILE A 39 -31.38 -16.85 19.30
C ILE A 39 -30.75 -18.20 18.94
N ARG A 40 -30.29 -18.93 19.95
CA ARG A 40 -29.86 -20.34 19.81
C ARG A 40 -31.06 -21.24 20.10
N LEU A 41 -31.55 -21.96 19.08
CA LEU A 41 -32.71 -22.86 19.19
C LEU A 41 -32.58 -23.86 20.36
N GLN A 42 -31.34 -24.25 20.68
CA GLN A 42 -30.95 -25.13 21.78
C GLN A 42 -31.38 -24.64 23.18
N SER A 43 -31.50 -23.32 23.42
CA SER A 43 -31.91 -22.79 24.73
C SER A 43 -33.41 -22.97 25.03
N TYR A 44 -34.23 -23.26 24.02
CA TYR A 44 -35.68 -23.36 24.14
C TYR A 44 -36.21 -24.80 24.06
N VAL A 45 -35.40 -25.75 23.58
CA VAL A 45 -35.66 -27.21 23.63
C VAL A 45 -36.14 -27.68 25.01
N PRO A 46 -35.51 -27.29 26.16
CA PRO A 46 -35.98 -27.72 27.48
C PRO A 46 -37.31 -27.11 27.94
N VAL A 47 -37.74 -26.01 27.31
CA VAL A 47 -39.04 -25.36 27.59
C VAL A 47 -40.14 -25.98 26.72
N LEU A 48 -39.84 -26.27 25.45
CA LEU A 48 -40.75 -26.87 24.48
C LEU A 48 -41.05 -28.35 24.79
N SER A 49 -40.08 -29.09 25.34
CA SER A 49 -40.25 -30.50 25.74
C SER A 49 -41.20 -30.70 26.94
N ARG A 50 -41.50 -29.64 27.70
CA ARG A 50 -42.48 -29.68 28.81
C ARG A 50 -43.93 -29.58 28.37
N ILE A 51 -44.18 -29.30 27.08
CA ILE A 51 -45.53 -29.24 26.52
C ILE A 51 -45.87 -30.63 25.96
N PRO A 52 -46.83 -31.37 26.56
CA PRO A 52 -47.08 -32.79 26.26
C PRO A 52 -47.43 -33.11 24.80
N LEU A 53 -47.87 -32.10 24.04
CA LEU A 53 -48.35 -32.26 22.67
C LEU A 53 -47.22 -32.16 21.62
N ILE A 54 -46.11 -31.50 21.95
CA ILE A 54 -45.05 -31.12 20.98
C ILE A 54 -43.81 -32.03 21.12
N SER A 55 -43.63 -32.68 22.27
CA SER A 55 -42.47 -33.54 22.57
C SER A 55 -42.28 -34.74 21.64
N LYS A 56 -43.32 -35.16 20.90
CA LYS A 56 -43.24 -36.26 19.91
C LYS A 56 -42.60 -35.84 18.59
N PHE A 57 -42.62 -34.55 18.26
CA PHE A 57 -42.09 -34.02 16.99
C PHE A 57 -40.68 -33.42 17.15
N PHE A 58 -40.25 -33.23 18.39
CA PHE A 58 -38.93 -32.71 18.75
C PHE A 58 -38.36 -33.57 19.88
N PRO A 59 -37.83 -34.77 19.58
CA PRO A 59 -37.00 -35.49 20.54
C PRO A 59 -35.81 -34.57 20.88
N ALA A 60 -35.50 -34.45 22.16
CA ALA A 60 -34.30 -33.74 22.60
C ALA A 60 -33.07 -34.51 22.10
N GLU A 61 -32.62 -34.19 20.90
CA GLU A 61 -31.39 -34.73 20.30
C GLU A 61 -30.21 -34.30 21.16
N GLU A 62 -29.67 -35.28 21.89
CA GLU A 62 -28.29 -35.69 22.17
C GLU A 62 -27.08 -34.76 21.90
N GLU A 63 -27.22 -33.55 21.34
CA GLU A 63 -26.11 -32.60 21.12
C GLU A 63 -25.59 -31.97 22.41
N GLN A 64 -26.43 -31.84 23.46
CA GLN A 64 -26.01 -31.27 24.74
C GLN A 64 -25.06 -32.17 25.56
N LYS A 65 -24.90 -33.45 25.19
CA LYS A 65 -23.92 -34.35 25.85
C LYS A 65 -22.53 -34.32 25.24
N LYS A 66 -22.35 -33.71 24.06
CA LYS A 66 -21.06 -33.69 23.35
C LYS A 66 -20.11 -32.59 23.83
N GLU A 67 -20.63 -31.52 24.44
CA GLU A 67 -19.81 -30.42 24.97
C GLU A 67 -19.21 -30.71 26.37
N GLU A 68 -19.66 -31.75 27.07
CA GLU A 68 -19.30 -31.96 28.50
C GLU A 68 -18.30 -33.10 28.78
N GLN A 69 -17.75 -33.76 27.75
CA GLN A 69 -16.90 -34.96 27.94
C GLN A 69 -15.49 -34.87 27.34
N LEU A 70 -14.86 -33.70 27.32
CA LEU A 70 -13.38 -33.67 27.25
C LEU A 70 -12.85 -33.87 28.67
N THR A 71 -12.09 -34.95 28.89
CA THR A 71 -11.43 -35.18 30.18
C THR A 71 -10.45 -34.04 30.47
N SER A 72 -10.17 -33.75 31.75
CA SER A 72 -9.22 -32.69 32.12
C SER A 72 -7.85 -32.87 31.44
N GLU A 73 -7.45 -34.13 31.20
CA GLU A 73 -6.25 -34.49 30.44
C GLU A 73 -6.34 -34.00 28.98
N GLN A 74 -7.45 -34.26 28.28
CA GLN A 74 -7.63 -33.81 26.89
C GLN A 74 -7.65 -32.29 26.78
N LYS A 75 -8.28 -31.58 27.73
CA LYS A 75 -8.25 -30.10 27.77
C LYS A 75 -6.83 -29.57 27.94
N PHE A 76 -6.06 -30.17 28.85
CA PHE A 76 -4.66 -29.82 29.08
C PHE A 76 -3.78 -30.07 27.85
N GLN A 77 -3.97 -31.18 27.13
CA GLN A 77 -3.23 -31.45 25.90
C GLN A 77 -3.57 -30.45 24.79
N LEU A 78 -4.85 -30.11 24.60
CA LEU A 78 -5.28 -29.09 23.63
C LEU A 78 -4.69 -27.71 23.95
N GLU A 79 -4.68 -27.31 25.21
CA GLU A 79 -4.08 -26.05 25.65
C GLU A 79 -2.55 -26.05 25.42
N LYS A 80 -1.89 -27.18 25.70
CA LYS A 80 -0.46 -27.34 25.44
C LYS A 80 -0.12 -27.27 23.95
N GLU A 81 -0.92 -27.92 23.10
CA GLU A 81 -0.77 -27.86 21.64
C GLU A 81 -0.99 -26.43 21.12
N ALA A 82 -2.03 -25.74 21.61
CA ALA A 82 -2.29 -24.33 21.26
C ALA A 82 -1.13 -23.42 21.68
N LEU A 83 -0.61 -23.59 22.91
CA LEU A 83 0.54 -22.82 23.39
C LEU A 83 1.82 -23.13 22.59
N GLN A 84 2.00 -24.37 22.15
CA GLN A 84 3.12 -24.74 21.29
C GLN A 84 3.01 -24.07 19.92
N GLN A 85 1.83 -24.09 19.30
CA GLN A 85 1.59 -23.41 18.02
C GLN A 85 1.81 -21.89 18.14
N GLU A 86 1.35 -21.28 19.23
CA GLU A 86 1.56 -19.86 19.49
C GLU A 86 3.06 -19.54 19.62
N ARG A 87 3.82 -20.38 20.34
CA ARG A 87 5.28 -20.23 20.47
C ARG A 87 5.98 -20.36 19.11
N GLU A 88 5.60 -21.34 18.31
CA GLU A 88 6.16 -21.54 16.96
C GLU A 88 5.88 -20.33 16.06
N LEU A 89 4.65 -19.80 16.08
CA LEU A 89 4.29 -18.60 15.35
C LEU A 89 5.07 -17.37 15.83
N LEU A 90 5.22 -17.22 17.14
CA LEU A 90 5.95 -16.10 17.74
C LEU A 90 7.44 -16.13 17.39
N GLU A 91 8.06 -17.32 17.36
CA GLU A 91 9.44 -17.48 16.90
C GLU A 91 9.59 -17.18 15.40
N GLN A 92 8.65 -17.63 14.56
CA GLN A 92 8.66 -17.27 13.13
C GLN A 92 8.51 -15.76 12.92
N LEU A 93 7.63 -15.11 13.68
CA LEU A 93 7.43 -13.67 13.59
C LEU A 93 8.68 -12.90 14.04
N LYS A 94 9.33 -13.32 15.14
CA LYS A 94 10.60 -12.74 15.58
C LYS A 94 11.68 -12.87 14.52
N GLN A 95 11.86 -14.05 13.92
CA GLN A 95 12.82 -14.24 12.84
C GLN A 95 12.53 -13.34 11.65
N SER A 96 11.26 -13.22 11.24
CA SER A 96 10.87 -12.31 10.17
C SER A 96 11.10 -10.85 10.52
N LEU A 97 10.92 -10.44 11.78
CA LEU A 97 11.20 -9.08 12.22
C LEU A 97 12.70 -8.80 12.17
N THR A 98 13.53 -9.68 12.71
CA THR A 98 14.99 -9.54 12.68
C THR A 98 15.51 -9.41 11.24
N LEU A 99 15.05 -10.26 10.31
CA LEU A 99 15.44 -10.16 8.90
C LEU A 99 15.01 -8.84 8.26
N ARG A 100 13.86 -8.29 8.65
CA ARG A 100 13.39 -7.00 8.16
C ARG A 100 14.16 -5.84 8.76
N GLU A 101 14.52 -5.92 10.04
CA GLU A 101 15.36 -4.94 10.72
C GLU A 101 16.75 -4.87 10.07
N GLU A 102 17.40 -6.02 9.83
CA GLU A 102 18.67 -6.10 9.10
C GLU A 102 18.56 -5.52 7.68
N ALA A 103 17.48 -5.85 6.97
CA ALA A 103 17.24 -5.32 5.62
C ALA A 103 16.96 -3.80 5.61
N LEU A 104 16.35 -3.27 6.67
CA LEU A 104 16.14 -1.83 6.84
C LEU A 104 17.46 -1.13 7.14
N GLU A 105 18.27 -1.64 8.06
CA GLU A 105 19.58 -1.11 8.40
C GLU A 105 20.49 -1.02 7.16
N GLN A 106 20.52 -2.08 6.34
CA GLN A 106 21.27 -2.08 5.08
C GLN A 106 20.76 -1.02 4.09
N LYS A 107 19.44 -0.81 4.02
CA LYS A 107 18.86 0.22 3.14
C LYS A 107 19.16 1.63 3.64
N GLU A 108 19.12 1.85 4.95
CA GLU A 108 19.48 3.12 5.58
C GLU A 108 20.95 3.45 5.32
N GLU A 109 21.86 2.48 5.46
CA GLU A 109 23.27 2.66 5.14
C GLU A 109 23.47 3.00 3.64
N GLN A 110 22.78 2.30 2.74
CA GLN A 110 22.84 2.59 1.30
C GLN A 110 22.28 3.97 0.96
N LEU A 111 21.20 4.39 1.61
CA LEU A 111 20.63 5.73 1.42
C LEU A 111 21.59 6.80 1.92
N SER A 112 22.16 6.63 3.12
CA SER A 112 23.14 7.55 3.68
C SER A 112 24.35 7.72 2.74
N LYS A 113 24.89 6.63 2.19
CA LYS A 113 26.01 6.71 1.22
C LYS A 113 25.61 7.44 -0.05
N LYS A 114 24.41 7.18 -0.58
CA LYS A 114 23.92 7.87 -1.78
C LYS A 114 23.68 9.35 -1.53
N GLU A 115 23.17 9.73 -0.37
CA GLU A 115 22.99 11.14 0.02
C GLU A 115 24.32 11.86 0.10
N GLU A 116 25.35 11.23 0.69
CA GLU A 116 26.71 11.77 0.71
C GLU A 116 27.30 11.91 -0.70
N GLU A 117 27.16 10.89 -1.55
CA GLU A 117 27.60 10.94 -2.95
C GLU A 117 26.91 12.06 -3.75
N LEU A 118 25.61 12.24 -3.55
CA LEU A 118 24.84 13.31 -4.20
C LEU A 118 25.30 14.69 -3.73
N THR A 119 25.48 14.86 -2.42
CA THR A 119 25.97 16.12 -1.84
C THR A 119 27.35 16.46 -2.40
N ASN A 120 28.27 15.50 -2.41
CA ASN A 120 29.61 15.69 -2.97
C ASN A 120 29.58 16.02 -4.48
N ARG A 121 28.67 15.40 -5.24
CA ARG A 121 28.48 15.72 -6.66
C ARG A 121 27.91 17.11 -6.87
N GLU A 122 26.94 17.52 -6.08
CA GLU A 122 26.36 18.86 -6.13
C GLU A 122 27.41 19.93 -5.81
N GLU A 123 28.21 19.73 -4.77
CA GLU A 123 29.32 20.61 -4.44
C GLU A 123 30.34 20.71 -5.57
N LEU A 124 30.70 19.59 -6.19
CA LEU A 124 31.63 19.58 -7.34
C LEU A 124 31.05 20.32 -8.55
N ILE A 125 29.77 20.12 -8.86
CA ILE A 125 29.10 20.82 -9.97
C ILE A 125 29.05 22.32 -9.68
N ASN A 126 28.68 22.71 -8.46
CA ASN A 126 28.62 24.11 -8.06
C ASN A 126 30.00 24.78 -8.11
N ALA A 127 31.04 24.10 -7.64
CA ALA A 127 32.42 24.58 -7.71
C ALA A 127 32.86 24.78 -9.17
N LYS A 128 32.60 23.80 -10.04
CA LYS A 128 32.90 23.90 -11.49
C LYS A 128 32.12 25.02 -12.16
N GLN A 129 30.84 25.21 -11.83
CA GLN A 129 30.04 26.29 -12.38
C GLN A 129 30.56 27.65 -11.93
N LEU A 130 30.92 27.82 -10.66
CA LEU A 130 31.49 29.06 -10.15
C LEU A 130 32.84 29.38 -10.81
N GLU A 131 33.67 28.36 -11.03
CA GLU A 131 34.93 28.49 -11.75
C GLU A 131 34.68 28.92 -13.21
N LEU A 132 33.76 28.25 -13.90
CA LEU A 132 33.38 28.60 -15.27
C LEU A 132 32.88 30.04 -15.37
N ASP A 133 31.97 30.46 -14.48
CA ASP A 133 31.45 31.83 -14.43
C ASP A 133 32.57 32.86 -14.21
N ARG A 134 33.57 32.52 -13.40
CA ARG A 134 34.76 33.36 -13.19
C ARG A 134 35.59 33.45 -14.46
N LEU A 135 35.82 32.35 -15.15
CA LEU A 135 36.58 32.31 -16.41
C LEU A 135 35.87 33.11 -17.50
N VAL A 136 34.56 32.92 -17.67
CA VAL A 136 33.73 33.68 -18.62
C VAL A 136 33.84 35.19 -18.35
N LYS A 137 33.70 35.61 -17.09
CA LYS A 137 33.85 37.04 -16.71
C LYS A 137 35.26 37.57 -16.95
N LEU A 138 36.29 36.76 -16.68
CA LEU A 138 37.68 37.15 -16.84
C LEU A 138 38.02 37.35 -18.33
N TYR A 139 37.75 36.35 -19.16
CA TYR A 139 38.03 36.40 -20.59
C TYR A 139 37.12 37.39 -21.32
N GLY A 140 35.86 37.53 -20.91
CA GLY A 140 34.96 38.53 -21.50
C GLY A 140 35.39 39.97 -21.24
N LYS A 141 36.09 40.24 -20.13
CA LYS A 141 36.67 41.57 -19.85
C LYS A 141 38.06 41.76 -20.46
N MET A 142 38.64 40.72 -21.04
CA MET A 142 39.96 40.76 -21.64
C MET A 142 39.88 41.33 -23.06
N GLU A 143 40.97 41.94 -23.53
CA GLU A 143 41.08 42.33 -24.93
C GLU A 143 40.92 41.08 -25.84
N PRO A 144 40.08 41.12 -26.89
CA PRO A 144 39.78 39.95 -27.71
C PRO A 144 41.03 39.23 -28.25
N LYS A 145 42.02 39.99 -28.70
CA LYS A 145 43.28 39.46 -29.24
C LYS A 145 44.09 38.68 -28.20
N LYS A 146 44.14 39.18 -26.96
CA LYS A 146 44.83 38.48 -25.85
C LYS A 146 44.07 37.23 -25.43
N ALA A 147 42.74 37.31 -25.36
CA ALA A 147 41.91 36.16 -25.04
C ALA A 147 42.11 35.05 -26.09
N ALA A 148 42.06 35.38 -27.39
CA ALA A 148 42.30 34.45 -28.48
C ALA A 148 43.68 33.78 -28.38
N GLN A 149 44.74 34.55 -28.14
CA GLN A 149 46.10 34.03 -28.00
C GLN A 149 46.24 33.02 -26.84
N ILE A 150 45.57 33.27 -25.72
CA ILE A 150 45.56 32.36 -24.57
C ILE A 150 44.73 31.11 -24.89
N MET A 151 43.54 31.29 -25.47
CA MET A 151 42.62 30.19 -25.82
C MET A 151 43.21 29.22 -26.84
N THR A 152 44.03 29.68 -27.80
CA THR A 152 44.78 28.79 -28.73
C THR A 152 45.77 27.86 -28.00
N LYS A 153 46.09 28.12 -26.73
CA LYS A 153 46.95 27.25 -25.89
C LYS A 153 46.14 26.33 -24.95
N MET A 154 44.82 26.47 -24.92
CA MET A 154 43.92 25.65 -24.11
C MET A 154 43.39 24.45 -24.91
N SER A 155 42.76 23.49 -24.22
CA SER A 155 42.03 22.42 -24.92
C SER A 155 40.80 22.99 -25.63
N SER A 156 40.39 22.36 -26.74
CA SER A 156 39.22 22.82 -27.49
C SER A 156 37.94 22.73 -26.66
N GLU A 157 37.85 21.73 -25.78
CA GLU A 157 36.74 21.49 -24.86
C GLU A 157 36.60 22.62 -23.83
N GLU A 158 37.70 23.08 -23.23
CA GLU A 158 37.68 24.21 -22.28
C GLU A 158 37.29 25.52 -22.97
N VAL A 159 37.81 25.77 -24.18
CA VAL A 159 37.48 26.96 -24.96
C VAL A 159 35.99 26.96 -25.31
N VAL A 160 35.46 25.82 -25.76
CA VAL A 160 34.03 25.64 -26.04
C VAL A 160 33.19 25.90 -24.79
N ALA A 161 33.56 25.34 -23.64
CA ALA A 161 32.82 25.53 -22.40
C ALA A 161 32.73 27.01 -21.99
N ILE A 162 33.83 27.75 -22.11
CA ILE A 162 33.89 29.18 -21.79
C ILE A 162 33.08 29.99 -22.82
N LEU A 163 33.32 29.79 -24.12
CA LEU A 163 32.66 30.57 -25.17
C LEU A 163 31.15 30.31 -25.23
N ALA A 164 30.69 29.08 -24.96
CA ALA A 164 29.27 28.74 -24.92
C ALA A 164 28.48 29.48 -23.83
N HIS A 165 29.15 29.91 -22.75
CA HIS A 165 28.55 30.67 -21.65
C HIS A 165 28.83 32.19 -21.75
N MET A 166 29.52 32.63 -22.80
CA MET A 166 29.85 34.03 -23.03
C MET A 166 28.80 34.68 -23.95
N LYS A 167 28.72 36.01 -23.94
CA LYS A 167 27.82 36.75 -24.86
C LYS A 167 28.30 36.64 -26.30
N GLU A 168 27.36 36.56 -27.24
CA GLU A 168 27.63 36.34 -28.66
C GLU A 168 28.56 37.40 -29.29
N ASP A 169 28.45 38.66 -28.87
CA ASP A 169 29.29 39.76 -29.33
C ASP A 169 30.77 39.60 -28.90
N GLN A 170 30.98 39.15 -27.66
CA GLN A 170 32.32 38.85 -27.14
C GLN A 170 32.91 37.61 -27.83
N VAL A 171 32.11 36.57 -28.04
CA VAL A 171 32.51 35.36 -28.77
C VAL A 171 32.94 35.71 -30.20
N ALA A 172 32.12 36.48 -30.93
CA ALA A 172 32.43 36.91 -32.29
C ALA A 172 33.74 37.72 -32.37
N SER A 173 33.94 38.62 -31.39
CA SER A 173 35.16 39.42 -31.31
C SER A 173 36.41 38.56 -31.07
N ILE A 174 36.32 37.55 -30.19
CA ILE A 174 37.44 36.64 -29.89
C ILE A 174 37.74 35.72 -31.07
N LEU A 175 36.72 35.11 -31.68
CA LEU A 175 36.90 34.20 -32.83
C LEU A 175 37.49 34.93 -34.04
N SER A 176 37.20 36.23 -34.21
CA SER A 176 37.77 37.06 -35.29
C SER A 176 39.28 37.30 -35.14
N GLU A 177 39.82 37.16 -33.91
CA GLU A 177 41.26 37.27 -33.61
C GLU A 177 41.97 35.91 -33.66
N MET A 178 41.24 34.82 -33.89
CA MET A 178 41.79 33.47 -34.06
C MET A 178 42.10 33.17 -35.54
N LYS A 179 42.85 32.09 -35.78
CA LYS A 179 43.04 31.58 -37.14
C LYS A 179 41.74 30.95 -37.66
N PRO A 180 41.42 31.07 -38.96
CA PRO A 180 40.19 30.53 -39.54
C PRO A 180 39.97 29.04 -39.25
N GLU A 181 41.03 28.24 -39.30
CA GLU A 181 40.97 26.80 -39.07
C GLU A 181 40.64 26.47 -37.60
N GLU A 182 41.23 27.20 -36.66
CA GLU A 182 41.00 27.04 -35.21
C GLU A 182 39.57 27.48 -34.85
N ALA A 183 39.13 28.63 -35.34
CA ALA A 183 37.77 29.13 -35.11
C ALA A 183 36.71 28.18 -35.67
N ALA A 184 36.93 27.63 -36.88
CA ALA A 184 36.04 26.65 -37.48
C ALA A 184 35.96 25.35 -36.65
N ALA A 185 37.08 24.90 -36.08
CA ALA A 185 37.11 23.72 -35.23
C ALA A 185 36.29 23.92 -33.95
N ILE A 186 36.46 25.06 -33.27
CA ILE A 186 35.68 25.42 -32.08
C ILE A 186 34.18 25.53 -32.41
N LEU A 187 33.81 26.23 -33.48
CA LEU A 187 32.41 26.36 -33.90
C LEU A 187 31.77 25.01 -34.24
N ARG A 188 32.55 24.08 -34.81
CA ARG A 188 32.06 22.72 -35.06
C ARG A 188 31.73 22.01 -33.76
N LEU A 189 32.60 22.11 -32.77
CA LEU A 189 32.40 21.50 -31.45
C LEU A 189 31.22 22.12 -30.69
N MET A 190 30.99 23.43 -30.82
CA MET A 190 29.83 24.10 -30.20
C MET A 190 28.47 23.67 -30.77
N ARG A 191 28.43 23.15 -31.99
CA ARG A 191 27.19 22.69 -32.65
C ARG A 191 26.86 21.21 -32.38
N MET A 192 27.78 20.47 -31.78
CA MET A 192 27.61 19.04 -31.45
C MET A 192 27.02 18.88 -30.06
#